data_AF-A0A641PTP7-F1
#
_entry.id   AF-A0A641PTP7-F1
#
_cell.length_a   1.000
_cell.length_b   1.000
_cell.length_c   1.000
_cell.angle_alpha   90.00
_cell.angle_beta   90.00
_cell.angle_gamma   90.00
#
_symmetry.space_group_name_H-M   'P 1'
#
loop_
_entity.id
_entity.type
_entity.pdbx_description
1 polymer ?
#
loop_
_entity_poly.entity_id
_entity_poly.type
_entity_poly.pdbx_seq_one_letter_code
_entity_poly.pdbx_strand_id
1 'polypeptide(L)'
;MMQSVQPNRIILWLSEQEYNDENLPQSLKDLRSRGVEIAYCPDYRSYKKIIPTLRKYSEDVIITIDDDVLYGHETLEYLINAYLQEPEYIWFMSGSKMAFDKNGNIKPYVTWYDEHLTALECNIKNFPTGIGGILYPPHSLAEEVTDETLFMKLAPTADDIWLKAMSLKQGTNCRQIKLNKPVMRFHTGIKEVQTSALCKDNIEKNLNDKAVHAVFDYFDLWKLFN
;
A
#
# COMPACT_ATOMS: atom_id res chain seq x y z
N MET A 1 -5.45 21.49 0.79
CA MET A 1 -5.55 20.20 0.07
C MET A 1 -6.38 20.42 -1.19
N MET A 2 -5.96 19.89 -2.34
CA MET A 2 -6.67 20.04 -3.63
C MET A 2 -7.41 18.74 -4.01
N GLN A 3 -8.04 18.08 -3.04
CA GLN A 3 -8.87 16.90 -3.30
C GLN A 3 -10.35 17.33 -3.28
N SER A 4 -11.21 16.66 -4.06
CA SER A 4 -12.66 16.94 -4.09
C SER A 4 -13.35 16.63 -2.76
N VAL A 5 -12.77 15.74 -1.96
CA VAL A 5 -13.23 15.40 -0.61
C VAL A 5 -12.09 15.58 0.39
N GLN A 6 -12.42 16.03 1.61
CA GLN A 6 -11.45 16.20 2.68
C GLN A 6 -11.41 14.96 3.58
N PRO A 7 -10.22 14.42 3.91
CA PRO A 7 -10.09 13.42 4.94
C PRO A 7 -10.29 14.08 6.31
N ASN A 8 -10.62 13.26 7.32
CA ASN A 8 -10.71 13.76 8.69
C ASN A 8 -9.35 14.23 9.21
N ARG A 9 -8.27 13.55 8.81
CA ARG A 9 -6.90 13.77 9.28
C ARG A 9 -5.90 13.45 8.18
N ILE A 10 -4.75 14.12 8.20
CA ILE A 10 -3.61 13.85 7.33
C ILE A 10 -2.41 13.67 8.25
N ILE A 11 -1.78 12.50 8.22
CA ILE A 11 -0.67 12.18 9.12
C ILE A 11 0.57 11.87 8.29
N LEU A 12 1.63 12.64 8.51
CA LEU A 12 2.95 12.40 7.99
C LEU A 12 3.79 11.71 9.09
N TRP A 13 4.14 10.46 8.83
CA TRP A 13 5.03 9.67 9.70
C TRP A 13 6.48 9.82 9.26
N LEU A 14 7.33 10.24 10.19
CA LEU A 14 8.77 10.39 9.98
C LEU A 14 9.54 9.42 10.87
N SER A 15 10.74 9.03 10.44
CA SER A 15 11.64 8.23 11.29
C SER A 15 12.12 9.08 12.46
N GLU A 16 11.93 8.58 13.68
CA GLU A 16 12.44 9.21 14.91
C GLU A 16 13.97 9.23 15.00
N GLN A 17 14.64 8.38 14.19
CA GLN A 17 16.10 8.36 14.08
C GLN A 17 16.62 9.53 13.22
N GLU A 18 15.78 10.06 12.33
CA GLU A 18 16.14 11.11 11.37
C GLU A 18 15.59 12.47 11.82
N TYR A 19 14.37 12.49 12.35
CA TYR A 19 13.64 13.71 12.65
C TYR A 19 13.06 13.74 14.07
N ASN A 20 13.04 14.94 14.64
CA ASN A 20 12.35 15.32 15.86
C ASN A 20 11.92 16.80 15.78
N ASP A 21 11.20 17.32 16.77
CA ASP A 21 10.70 18.71 16.70
C ASP A 21 11.82 19.77 16.64
N GLU A 22 13.00 19.47 17.15
CA GLU A 22 14.16 20.38 17.15
C GLU A 22 14.79 20.49 15.76
N ASN A 23 14.98 19.37 15.07
CA ASN A 23 15.66 19.32 13.76
C ASN A 23 14.70 19.32 12.55
N LEU A 24 13.38 19.27 12.78
CA LEU A 24 12.40 19.23 11.70
C LEU A 24 12.49 20.52 10.82
N PRO A 25 12.70 20.39 9.50
CA PRO A 25 12.78 21.52 8.59
C PRO A 25 11.54 22.43 8.65
N GLN A 26 11.76 23.74 8.47
CA GLN A 26 10.66 24.71 8.53
C GLN A 26 9.56 24.41 7.51
N SER A 27 9.93 23.93 6.31
CA SER A 27 8.97 23.54 5.28
C SER A 27 7.98 22.45 5.74
N LEU A 28 8.43 21.51 6.57
CA LEU A 28 7.55 20.50 7.16
C LEU A 28 6.76 21.07 8.34
N LYS A 29 7.39 21.89 9.19
CA LYS A 29 6.68 22.60 10.28
C LYS A 29 5.50 23.42 9.74
N ASP A 30 5.67 24.08 8.61
CA ASP A 30 4.63 24.87 7.96
C ASP A 30 3.43 24.03 7.51
N LEU A 31 3.59 22.72 7.26
CA LEU A 31 2.47 21.82 6.94
C LEU A 31 1.50 21.66 8.11
N ARG A 32 1.94 21.81 9.36
CA ARG A 32 1.05 21.79 10.54
C ARG A 32 -0.02 22.88 10.45
N SER A 33 0.36 24.07 9.99
CA SER A 33 -0.59 25.17 9.77
C SER A 33 -1.64 24.88 8.68
N ARG A 34 -1.37 23.89 7.83
CA ARG A 34 -2.24 23.44 6.74
C ARG A 34 -3.05 22.19 7.11
N GLY A 35 -3.02 21.77 8.38
CA GLY A 35 -3.77 20.63 8.91
C GLY A 35 -3.06 19.28 8.78
N VAL A 36 -1.77 19.25 8.46
CA VAL A 36 -0.98 18.01 8.46
C VAL A 36 -0.44 17.75 9.86
N GLU A 37 -0.78 16.60 10.43
CA GLU A 37 -0.17 16.11 11.65
C GLU A 37 1.17 15.47 11.35
N ILE A 38 2.19 15.82 12.13
CA ILE A 38 3.52 15.22 12.00
C ILE A 38 3.77 14.38 13.23
N ALA A 39 4.05 13.11 13.01
CA ALA A 39 4.33 12.14 14.06
C ALA A 39 5.61 11.36 13.72
N TYR A 40 6.24 10.82 14.76
CA TYR A 40 7.49 10.08 14.64
C TYR A 40 7.27 8.61 15.01
N CYS A 41 7.99 7.72 14.34
CA CYS A 41 7.97 6.29 14.60
C CYS A 41 9.37 5.70 14.40
N PRO A 42 9.65 4.48 14.91
CA PRO A 42 10.85 3.75 14.54
C PRO A 42 10.96 3.62 13.02
N ASP A 43 12.17 3.40 12.51
CA ASP A 43 12.39 3.29 11.07
C ASP A 43 11.80 1.97 10.52
N TYR A 44 10.50 2.02 10.21
CA TYR A 44 9.77 0.95 9.56
C TYR A 44 9.96 0.94 8.05
N ARG A 45 10.93 1.68 7.49
CA ARG A 45 11.20 1.71 6.05
C ARG A 45 9.93 2.04 5.25
N SER A 46 9.51 1.21 4.29
CA SER A 46 8.31 1.46 3.47
C SER A 46 6.99 1.37 4.27
N TYR A 47 7.02 0.78 5.47
CA TYR A 47 5.84 0.58 6.30
C TYR A 47 5.42 1.81 7.14
N LYS A 48 6.21 2.91 7.15
CA LYS A 48 5.99 4.08 8.03
C LYS A 48 4.59 4.68 7.92
N LYS A 49 3.98 4.65 6.74
CA LYS A 49 2.64 5.22 6.51
C LYS A 49 1.50 4.40 7.13
N ILE A 50 1.67 3.08 7.25
CA ILE A 50 0.57 2.17 7.60
C ILE A 50 0.67 1.59 9.01
N ILE A 51 1.85 1.11 9.43
CA ILE A 51 2.01 0.39 10.70
C ILE A 51 1.70 1.26 11.93
N PRO A 52 2.30 2.44 12.11
CA PRO A 52 2.00 3.27 13.27
C PRO A 52 0.56 3.80 13.24
N THR A 53 -0.01 3.99 12.04
CA THR A 53 -1.42 4.37 11.86
C THR A 53 -2.36 3.27 12.34
N LEU A 54 -2.17 2.02 11.91
CA LEU A 54 -2.95 0.86 12.35
C LEU A 54 -2.90 0.68 13.87
N ARG A 55 -1.73 0.84 14.48
CA ARG A 55 -1.56 0.73 15.94
C ARG A 55 -2.32 1.81 16.71
N LYS A 56 -2.38 3.03 16.17
CA LYS A 56 -2.95 4.19 16.87
C LYS A 56 -4.44 4.38 16.59
N TYR A 57 -4.93 3.92 15.44
CA TYR A 57 -6.26 4.19 14.91
C TYR A 57 -6.88 2.91 14.32
N SER A 58 -6.93 1.83 15.09
CA SER A 58 -7.41 0.50 14.63
C SER A 58 -8.85 0.50 14.14
N GLU A 59 -9.68 1.41 14.64
CA GLU A 59 -11.10 1.52 14.31
C GLU A 59 -11.39 2.49 13.16
N ASP A 60 -10.38 3.19 12.65
CA ASP A 60 -10.54 4.19 11.59
C ASP A 60 -10.32 3.56 10.20
N VAL A 61 -10.95 4.13 9.18
CA VAL A 61 -10.64 3.85 7.78
C VAL A 61 -9.32 4.53 7.44
N ILE A 62 -8.34 3.76 6.97
CA ILE A 62 -7.00 4.28 6.68
C ILE A 62 -6.79 4.34 5.17
N ILE A 63 -6.40 5.51 4.66
CA ILE A 63 -5.94 5.67 3.29
C ILE A 63 -4.43 5.93 3.30
N THR A 64 -3.66 5.09 2.62
CA THR A 64 -2.23 5.30 2.40
C THR A 64 -2.01 5.99 1.05
N ILE A 65 -1.09 6.95 1.03
CA ILE A 65 -0.58 7.62 -0.16
C ILE A 65 0.92 7.82 -0.01
N ASP A 66 1.62 7.95 -1.13
CA ASP A 66 3.06 8.22 -1.21
C ASP A 66 3.31 9.73 -1.30
N ASP A 67 4.50 10.16 -0.90
CA ASP A 67 4.93 11.57 -0.91
C ASP A 67 5.59 11.99 -2.22
N ASP A 68 5.82 11.06 -3.15
CA ASP A 68 6.45 11.26 -4.45
C ASP A 68 5.48 11.21 -5.64
N VAL A 69 4.17 11.17 -5.37
CA VAL A 69 3.11 11.16 -6.39
C VAL A 69 2.25 12.41 -6.29
N LEU A 70 2.01 13.06 -7.44
CA LEU A 70 1.03 14.13 -7.55
C LEU A 70 -0.34 13.54 -7.88
N TYR A 71 -1.20 13.52 -6.85
CA TYR A 71 -2.46 12.82 -6.95
C TYR A 71 -3.53 13.57 -7.74
N GLY A 72 -4.28 12.86 -8.58
CA GLY A 72 -5.47 13.39 -9.25
C GLY A 72 -6.50 13.90 -8.23
N HIS A 73 -7.19 14.98 -8.58
CA HIS A 73 -8.10 15.72 -7.70
C HIS A 73 -9.18 14.85 -7.02
N GLU A 74 -9.63 13.80 -7.69
CA GLU A 74 -10.73 12.94 -7.22
C GLU A 74 -10.25 11.65 -6.54
N THR A 75 -8.95 11.48 -6.27
CA THR A 75 -8.39 10.21 -5.75
C THR A 75 -9.11 9.76 -4.48
N LEU A 76 -9.23 10.64 -3.49
CA LEU A 76 -9.90 10.29 -2.23
C LEU A 76 -11.38 10.02 -2.42
N GLU A 77 -12.05 10.74 -3.33
CA GLU A 77 -13.46 10.56 -3.61
C GLU A 77 -13.75 9.18 -4.21
N TYR A 78 -12.93 8.72 -5.15
CA TYR A 78 -13.06 7.37 -5.70
C TYR A 78 -12.91 6.29 -4.62
N LEU A 79 -11.88 6.39 -3.78
CA LEU A 79 -11.63 5.43 -2.71
C LEU A 79 -12.76 5.41 -1.68
N ILE A 80 -13.17 6.59 -1.20
CA ILE A 80 -14.22 6.72 -0.17
C ILE A 80 -15.56 6.26 -0.73
N ASN A 81 -15.94 6.66 -1.94
CA ASN A 81 -17.20 6.24 -2.53
C ASN A 81 -17.26 4.72 -2.72
N ALA A 82 -16.17 4.09 -3.14
CA ALA A 82 -16.12 2.64 -3.29
C ALA A 82 -16.27 1.92 -1.93
N TYR A 83 -15.58 2.42 -0.90
CA TYR A 83 -15.73 1.91 0.47
C TYR A 83 -17.16 2.07 1.00
N LEU A 84 -17.80 3.21 0.77
CA LEU A 84 -19.18 3.43 1.23
C LEU A 84 -20.19 2.50 0.57
N GLN A 85 -19.91 2.00 -0.64
CA GLN A 85 -20.78 1.03 -1.31
C GLN A 85 -20.51 -0.41 -0.84
N GLU A 86 -19.24 -0.78 -0.68
CA GLU A 86 -18.83 -2.13 -0.28
C GLU A 86 -17.66 -2.03 0.74
N PRO A 87 -18.00 -1.88 2.04
CA PRO A 87 -17.02 -1.59 3.08
C PRO A 87 -16.16 -2.79 3.50
N GLU A 88 -16.48 -4.00 3.03
CA GLU A 88 -15.76 -5.22 3.34
C GLU A 88 -14.47 -5.42 2.52
N TYR A 89 -14.21 -4.57 1.52
CA TYR A 89 -13.04 -4.69 0.64
C TYR A 89 -11.95 -3.67 0.97
N ILE A 90 -10.71 -4.09 0.76
CA ILE A 90 -9.58 -3.17 0.59
C ILE A 90 -9.65 -2.60 -0.82
N TRP A 91 -9.71 -1.28 -0.94
CA TRP A 91 -9.84 -0.58 -2.22
C TRP A 91 -8.51 0.03 -2.63
N PHE A 92 -8.09 -0.21 -3.87
CA PHE A 92 -6.83 0.34 -4.38
C PHE A 92 -6.98 0.94 -5.77
N MET A 93 -6.17 1.96 -6.06
CA MET A 93 -6.16 2.59 -7.38
C MET A 93 -5.22 1.84 -8.34
N SER A 94 -3.98 1.58 -7.93
CA SER A 94 -2.98 0.86 -8.71
C SER A 94 -2.64 -0.49 -8.09
N GLY A 95 -2.36 -1.45 -8.95
CA GLY A 95 -1.97 -2.78 -8.54
C GLY A 95 -1.76 -3.69 -9.72
N SER A 96 -1.59 -4.95 -9.39
CA SER A 96 -1.34 -6.04 -10.32
C SER A 96 -2.30 -7.18 -10.04
N LYS A 97 -2.25 -8.21 -10.88
CA LYS A 97 -2.89 -9.50 -10.59
C LYS A 97 -1.82 -10.58 -10.49
N MET A 98 -1.77 -11.25 -9.35
CA MET A 98 -0.86 -12.39 -9.15
C MET A 98 -1.07 -13.41 -10.26
N ALA A 99 0.01 -13.74 -10.96
CA ALA A 99 -0.03 -14.62 -12.12
C ALA A 99 0.52 -16.00 -11.76
N PHE A 100 -0.16 -17.04 -12.23
CA PHE A 100 0.22 -18.44 -11.99
C PHE A 100 0.43 -19.14 -13.32
N ASP A 101 1.31 -20.13 -13.35
CA ASP A 101 1.48 -21.02 -14.50
C ASP A 101 0.37 -22.09 -14.57
N LYS A 102 0.39 -22.92 -15.62
CA LYS A 102 -0.58 -23.99 -15.83
C LYS A 102 -0.55 -25.10 -14.77
N ASN A 103 0.52 -25.18 -13.98
CA ASN A 103 0.73 -26.16 -12.93
C ASN A 103 0.37 -25.60 -11.54
N GLY A 104 -0.10 -24.34 -11.46
CA GLY A 104 -0.44 -23.68 -10.21
C GLY A 104 0.76 -23.02 -9.50
N ASN A 105 1.94 -22.96 -10.12
CA ASN A 105 3.08 -22.25 -9.51
C ASN A 105 2.95 -20.75 -9.74
N ILE A 106 3.32 -19.97 -8.73
CA ILE A 106 3.40 -18.51 -8.87
C ILE A 106 4.47 -18.14 -9.91
N LYS A 107 4.13 -17.23 -10.83
CA LYS A 107 5.08 -16.67 -11.79
C LYS A 107 5.94 -15.58 -11.12
N PRO A 108 7.10 -15.23 -11.69
CA PRO A 108 7.94 -14.17 -11.13
C PRO A 108 7.17 -12.87 -10.94
N TYR A 109 7.39 -12.17 -9.83
CA TYR A 109 6.69 -10.95 -9.42
C TYR A 109 6.61 -9.90 -10.53
N VAL A 110 7.72 -9.72 -11.25
CA VAL A 110 7.85 -8.76 -12.37
C VAL A 110 6.85 -9.00 -13.51
N THR A 111 6.28 -10.21 -13.62
CA THR A 111 5.33 -10.59 -14.67
C THR A 111 3.87 -10.33 -14.29
N TRP A 112 3.59 -9.87 -13.07
CA TRP A 112 2.22 -9.65 -12.59
C TRP A 112 1.64 -8.31 -13.07
N TYR A 113 2.52 -7.35 -13.41
CA TYR A 113 2.12 -6.01 -13.80
C TYR A 113 1.54 -5.97 -15.21
N ASP A 114 0.43 -5.26 -15.35
CA ASP A 114 -0.22 -4.96 -16.63
C ASP A 114 -0.59 -3.46 -16.65
N GLU A 115 0.00 -2.69 -17.55
CA GLU A 115 -0.23 -1.25 -17.67
C GLU A 115 -1.62 -0.88 -18.22
N HIS A 116 -2.34 -1.86 -18.79
CA HIS A 116 -3.68 -1.68 -19.36
C HIS A 116 -4.79 -2.05 -18.36
N LEU A 117 -4.41 -2.48 -17.17
CA LEU A 117 -5.33 -2.87 -16.10
C LEU A 117 -6.11 -1.64 -15.60
N THR A 118 -7.39 -1.57 -15.95
CA THR A 118 -8.27 -0.42 -15.66
C THR A 118 -9.40 -0.74 -14.68
N ALA A 119 -9.60 -2.03 -14.39
CA ALA A 119 -10.44 -2.55 -13.34
C ALA A 119 -10.11 -4.03 -13.14
N LEU A 120 -10.16 -4.49 -11.90
CA LEU A 120 -10.15 -5.91 -11.56
C LEU A 120 -11.43 -6.25 -10.83
N GLU A 121 -12.12 -7.28 -11.31
CA GLU A 121 -13.18 -7.93 -10.53
C GLU A 121 -12.62 -8.45 -9.20
N CYS A 122 -13.49 -8.62 -8.22
CA CYS A 122 -13.13 -9.16 -6.91
C CYS A 122 -12.42 -10.51 -7.08
N ASN A 123 -11.13 -10.56 -6.75
CA ASN A 123 -10.35 -11.77 -6.87
C ASN A 123 -9.27 -11.82 -5.81
N ILE A 124 -9.09 -13.00 -5.22
CA ILE A 124 -8.04 -13.25 -4.24
C ILE A 124 -6.63 -12.96 -4.78
N LYS A 125 -6.46 -13.03 -6.11
CA LYS A 125 -5.21 -12.73 -6.84
C LYS A 125 -4.97 -11.23 -7.05
N ASN A 126 -5.91 -10.36 -6.71
CA ASN A 126 -5.70 -8.91 -6.81
C ASN A 126 -4.61 -8.49 -5.83
N PHE A 127 -3.61 -7.76 -6.33
CA PHE A 127 -2.44 -7.35 -5.58
C PHE A 127 -2.33 -5.82 -5.61
N PRO A 128 -2.80 -5.13 -4.56
CA PRO A 128 -2.60 -3.69 -4.43
C PRO A 128 -1.12 -3.34 -4.43
N THR A 129 -0.75 -2.23 -5.07
CA THR A 129 0.55 -1.61 -4.87
C THR A 129 0.33 -0.18 -4.39
N GLY A 130 1.21 0.32 -3.50
CA GLY A 130 1.00 1.60 -2.80
C GLY A 130 0.75 2.82 -3.72
N ILE A 131 1.24 2.75 -4.96
CA ILE A 131 1.11 3.81 -5.96
C ILE A 131 -0.38 4.09 -6.24
N GLY A 132 -0.77 5.36 -6.19
CA GLY A 132 -2.14 5.78 -6.49
C GLY A 132 -3.12 5.69 -5.31
N GLY A 133 -2.72 5.06 -4.20
CA GLY A 133 -3.42 5.07 -2.93
C GLY A 133 -4.26 3.83 -2.68
N ILE A 134 -4.28 3.40 -1.42
CA ILE A 134 -5.00 2.21 -0.94
C ILE A 134 -5.80 2.59 0.30
N LEU A 135 -7.07 2.20 0.33
CA LEU A 135 -7.98 2.32 1.46
C LEU A 135 -8.14 0.96 2.15
N TYR A 136 -7.88 0.94 3.45
CA TYR A 136 -8.04 -0.19 4.35
C TYR A 136 -9.20 0.08 5.31
N PRO A 137 -10.28 -0.72 5.25
CA PRO A 137 -11.29 -0.72 6.30
C PRO A 137 -10.72 -1.13 7.66
N PRO A 138 -11.38 -0.77 8.78
CA PRO A 138 -11.07 -1.35 10.09
C PRO A 138 -11.10 -2.88 10.03
N HIS A 139 -10.16 -3.52 10.73
CA HIS A 139 -10.08 -4.99 10.85
C HIS A 139 -9.96 -5.74 9.51
N SER A 140 -9.52 -5.06 8.44
CA SER A 140 -9.36 -5.65 7.10
C SER A 140 -8.07 -6.47 6.94
N LEU A 141 -7.17 -6.45 7.92
CA LEU A 141 -5.86 -7.09 7.91
C LEU A 141 -5.73 -7.97 9.15
N ALA A 142 -5.00 -9.09 9.04
CA ALA A 142 -4.79 -10.02 10.14
C ALA A 142 -4.04 -9.35 11.31
N GLU A 143 -4.20 -9.87 12.53
CA GLU A 143 -3.64 -9.30 13.77
C GLU A 143 -2.12 -9.11 13.73
N GLU A 144 -1.41 -10.01 13.04
CA GLU A 144 0.04 -9.97 12.91
C GLU A 144 0.51 -8.78 12.07
N VAL A 145 -0.37 -8.03 11.39
CA VAL A 145 0.02 -6.95 10.48
C VAL A 145 0.95 -5.93 11.12
N THR A 146 0.84 -5.71 12.43
CA THR A 146 1.69 -4.79 13.18
C THR A 146 2.88 -5.44 13.90
N ASP A 147 3.14 -6.73 13.69
CA ASP A 147 4.28 -7.46 14.25
C ASP A 147 5.57 -7.08 13.52
N GLU A 148 6.28 -6.15 14.14
CA GLU A 148 7.56 -5.63 13.69
C GLU A 148 8.62 -6.71 13.53
N THR A 149 8.66 -7.69 14.43
CA THR A 149 9.66 -8.76 14.34
C THR A 149 9.42 -9.60 13.09
N LEU A 150 8.15 -9.88 12.77
CA LEU A 150 7.80 -10.68 11.60
C LEU A 150 7.99 -9.91 10.28
N PHE A 151 7.43 -8.71 10.12
CA PHE A 151 7.53 -8.02 8.84
C PHE A 151 8.98 -7.59 8.53
N MET A 152 9.77 -7.23 9.53
CA MET A 152 11.20 -6.92 9.34
C MET A 152 12.04 -8.16 9.03
N LYS A 153 11.58 -9.36 9.41
CA LYS A 153 12.24 -10.62 9.09
C LYS A 153 11.86 -11.15 7.70
N LEU A 154 10.57 -11.13 7.39
CA LEU A 154 10.02 -11.82 6.22
C LEU A 154 9.95 -10.93 4.97
N ALA A 155 9.64 -9.63 5.14
CA ALA A 155 9.45 -8.69 4.05
C ALA A 155 9.96 -7.28 4.39
N PRO A 156 11.24 -7.11 4.78
CA PRO A 156 11.76 -5.86 5.35
C PRO A 156 11.65 -4.61 4.48
N THR A 157 11.44 -4.76 3.17
CA THR A 157 11.32 -3.65 2.20
C THR A 157 10.16 -3.85 1.23
N ALA A 158 9.22 -4.75 1.57
CA ALA A 158 8.13 -5.14 0.68
C ALA A 158 6.79 -5.14 1.42
N ASP A 159 6.39 -3.95 1.84
CA ASP A 159 5.14 -3.69 2.55
C ASP A 159 3.91 -4.12 1.77
N ASP A 160 3.85 -3.88 0.46
CA ASP A 160 2.74 -4.34 -0.38
C ASP A 160 2.54 -5.87 -0.29
N ILE A 161 3.64 -6.65 -0.24
CA ILE A 161 3.60 -8.12 -0.12
C ILE A 161 3.09 -8.53 1.27
N TRP A 162 3.61 -7.88 2.31
CA TRP A 162 3.17 -8.12 3.69
C TRP A 162 1.68 -7.81 3.87
N LEU A 163 1.24 -6.62 3.46
CA LEU A 163 -0.15 -6.19 3.56
C LEU A 163 -1.06 -7.09 2.73
N LYS A 164 -0.63 -7.53 1.55
CA LYS A 164 -1.37 -8.53 0.78
C LYS A 164 -1.51 -9.84 1.55
N ALA A 165 -0.44 -10.37 2.11
CA ALA A 165 -0.50 -11.61 2.91
C ALA A 165 -1.43 -11.48 4.13
N MET A 166 -1.39 -10.34 4.81
CA MET A 166 -2.27 -10.07 5.95
C MET A 166 -3.74 -9.95 5.54
N SER A 167 -4.03 -9.39 4.37
CA SER A 167 -5.40 -9.39 3.82
C SER A 167 -5.89 -10.81 3.48
N LEU A 168 -5.03 -11.64 2.88
CA LEU A 168 -5.35 -13.03 2.53
C LEU A 168 -5.64 -13.86 3.77
N LYS A 169 -4.80 -13.71 4.81
CA LYS A 169 -4.96 -14.40 6.08
C LYS A 169 -6.22 -13.99 6.83
N GLN A 170 -6.59 -12.71 6.76
CA GLN A 170 -7.85 -12.21 7.31
C GLN A 170 -9.07 -12.70 6.52
N GLY A 171 -8.89 -13.09 5.25
CA GLY A 171 -9.98 -13.40 4.33
C GLY A 171 -10.58 -12.17 3.64
N THR A 172 -9.89 -11.03 3.71
CA THR A 172 -10.32 -9.78 3.08
C THR A 172 -9.87 -9.72 1.63
N ASN A 173 -10.82 -9.54 0.72
CA ASN A 173 -10.52 -9.37 -0.69
C ASN A 173 -10.13 -7.91 -1.01
N CYS A 174 -9.31 -7.74 -2.05
CA CYS A 174 -8.94 -6.44 -2.57
C CYS A 174 -9.67 -6.17 -3.90
N ARG A 175 -10.17 -4.96 -4.09
CA ARG A 175 -10.81 -4.52 -5.34
C ARG A 175 -10.13 -3.27 -5.90
N GLN A 176 -9.95 -3.26 -7.21
CA GLN A 176 -9.40 -2.09 -7.88
C GLN A 176 -10.52 -1.10 -8.20
N ILE A 177 -10.27 0.19 -7.96
CA ILE A 177 -11.13 1.25 -8.45
C ILE A 177 -11.21 1.20 -9.97
N LYS A 178 -12.43 1.19 -10.49
CA LYS A 178 -12.68 1.31 -11.93
C LYS A 178 -12.45 2.75 -12.36
N LEU A 179 -11.46 2.97 -13.22
CA LEU A 179 -11.15 4.27 -13.79
C LEU A 179 -11.47 4.30 -15.29
N ASN A 180 -11.88 5.47 -15.80
CA ASN A 180 -12.11 5.69 -17.23
C ASN A 180 -10.80 5.83 -18.05
N LYS A 181 -9.64 5.82 -17.38
CA LYS A 181 -8.31 5.92 -17.96
C LYS A 181 -7.30 5.17 -17.06
N PRO A 182 -6.14 4.71 -17.58
CA PRO A 182 -5.11 4.09 -16.75
C PRO A 182 -4.65 5.01 -15.62
N VAL A 183 -4.32 4.42 -14.47
CA VAL A 183 -3.86 5.11 -13.25
C VAL A 183 -2.68 6.05 -13.52
N MET A 184 -1.73 5.62 -14.35
CA MET A 184 -0.57 6.39 -14.78
C MET A 184 -0.91 7.71 -15.50
N ARG A 185 -2.13 7.82 -16.05
CA ARG A 185 -2.65 9.05 -16.68
C ARG A 185 -3.57 9.84 -15.75
N PHE A 186 -3.91 9.27 -14.60
CA PHE A 186 -4.73 9.90 -13.57
C PHE A 186 -3.87 10.64 -12.54
N HIS A 187 -2.70 10.10 -12.20
CA HIS A 187 -1.71 10.78 -11.35
C HIS A 187 -0.48 11.19 -12.17
N THR A 188 0.15 12.32 -11.82
CA THR A 188 1.41 12.76 -12.44
C THR A 188 2.61 12.36 -11.57
N GLY A 189 3.78 12.17 -12.18
CA GLY A 189 5.01 11.77 -11.48
C GLY A 189 5.27 10.25 -11.41
N ILE A 190 4.26 9.39 -11.57
CA ILE A 190 4.46 7.93 -11.44
C ILE A 190 5.50 7.36 -12.45
N LYS A 191 5.66 7.99 -13.63
CA LYS A 191 6.68 7.56 -14.61
C LYS A 191 8.11 7.72 -14.11
N GLU A 192 8.39 8.70 -13.25
CA GLU A 192 9.73 8.98 -12.74
C GLU A 192 10.05 8.09 -11.53
N VAL A 193 9.07 7.79 -10.69
CA VAL A 193 9.17 6.92 -9.50
C VAL A 193 9.60 5.48 -9.85
N GLN A 194 9.20 4.97 -11.01
CA GLN A 194 9.59 3.62 -11.48
C GLN A 194 11.11 3.46 -11.77
N THR A 195 11.89 4.55 -11.76
CA THR A 195 13.35 4.53 -12.00
C THR A 195 14.21 4.58 -10.72
N SER A 196 13.59 4.50 -9.54
CA SER A 196 14.26 4.56 -8.23
C SER A 196 15.24 3.41 -7.98
N ALA A 197 16.22 3.62 -7.09
CA ALA A 197 17.20 2.60 -6.68
C ALA A 197 16.53 1.35 -6.10
N LEU A 198 15.42 1.52 -5.37
CA LEU A 198 14.61 0.42 -4.83
C LEU A 198 14.05 -0.48 -5.94
N CYS A 199 13.57 0.11 -7.04
CA CYS A 199 13.09 -0.65 -8.20
C CYS A 199 14.22 -1.48 -8.82
N LYS A 200 15.41 -0.89 -8.97
CA LYS A 200 16.59 -1.56 -9.51
C LYS A 200 17.06 -2.72 -8.62
N ASP A 201 17.19 -2.50 -7.32
CA ASP A 201 17.59 -3.53 -6.36
C ASP A 201 16.59 -4.70 -6.31
N ASN A 202 15.28 -4.40 -6.35
CA ASN A 202 14.24 -5.42 -6.35
C ASN A 202 14.29 -6.32 -7.59
N ILE A 203 14.53 -5.71 -8.76
CA ILE A 203 14.63 -6.42 -10.05
C ILE A 203 15.94 -7.22 -10.13
N GLU A 204 17.07 -6.64 -9.72
CA GLU A 204 18.38 -7.29 -9.84
C GLU A 204 18.57 -8.45 -8.85
N LYS A 205 17.91 -8.42 -7.69
CA LYS A 205 18.12 -9.40 -6.59
C LYS A 205 16.94 -10.34 -6.35
N ASN A 206 15.87 -10.25 -7.15
CA ASN A 206 14.60 -10.99 -6.99
C ASN A 206 14.07 -10.91 -5.54
N LEU A 207 14.15 -9.73 -4.91
CA LEU A 207 13.79 -9.58 -3.49
C LEU A 207 12.29 -9.74 -3.27
N ASN A 208 11.48 -9.28 -4.21
CA ASN A 208 10.03 -9.43 -4.13
C ASN A 208 9.63 -10.90 -4.21
N ASP A 209 10.16 -11.68 -5.15
CA ASP A 209 9.89 -13.12 -5.22
C ASP A 209 10.27 -13.85 -3.92
N LYS A 210 11.44 -13.52 -3.34
CA LYS A 210 11.86 -14.06 -2.05
C LYS A 210 10.92 -13.68 -0.92
N ALA A 211 10.47 -12.43 -0.86
CA ALA A 211 9.52 -11.96 0.15
C ALA A 211 8.15 -12.63 0.00
N VAL A 212 7.64 -12.80 -1.24
CA VAL A 212 6.41 -13.55 -1.51
C VAL A 212 6.55 -14.95 -0.93
N HIS A 213 7.59 -15.70 -1.29
CA HIS A 213 7.81 -17.05 -0.76
C HIS A 213 7.94 -17.06 0.77
N ALA A 214 8.80 -16.22 1.33
CA ALA A 214 9.03 -16.17 2.78
C ALA A 214 7.74 -15.92 3.58
N VAL A 215 6.90 -14.97 3.14
CA VAL A 215 5.66 -14.63 3.84
C VAL A 215 4.58 -15.68 3.60
N PHE A 216 4.39 -16.12 2.35
CA PHE A 216 3.31 -17.04 2.00
C PHE A 216 3.56 -18.45 2.53
N ASP A 217 4.82 -18.91 2.56
CA ASP A 217 5.22 -20.17 3.20
C ASP A 217 4.98 -20.11 4.71
N TYR A 218 5.38 -19.00 5.36
CA TYR A 218 5.26 -18.83 6.81
C TYR A 218 3.80 -18.93 7.30
N PHE A 219 2.86 -18.34 6.56
CA PHE A 219 1.44 -18.34 6.91
C PHE A 219 0.61 -19.42 6.18
N ASP A 220 1.25 -20.31 5.41
CA ASP A 220 0.57 -21.36 4.63
C ASP A 220 -0.56 -20.79 3.73
N LEU A 221 -0.25 -19.72 2.99
CA LEU A 221 -1.23 -19.00 2.17
C LEU A 221 -1.44 -19.62 0.79
N TRP A 222 -0.54 -20.50 0.34
CA TRP A 222 -0.63 -21.12 -0.99
C TRP A 222 -1.90 -21.93 -1.19
N LYS A 223 -2.43 -22.54 -0.13
CA LYS A 223 -3.67 -23.32 -0.16
C LYS A 223 -4.89 -22.52 -0.61
N LEU A 224 -4.84 -21.18 -0.54
CA LEU A 224 -5.91 -20.30 -0.96
C LEU A 224 -6.03 -20.17 -2.50
N PHE A 225 -5.04 -20.67 -3.25
CA PHE A 225 -4.98 -20.57 -4.70
C PHE A 225 -5.21 -21.92 -5.41
N ASN A 226 -5.46 -22.98 -4.64
CA ASN A 226 -5.73 -24.34 -5.11
C ASN A 226 -7.22 -24.59 -5.37
#